data_AF-A0AAX7TIR0-F1
#
_entry.id   AF-A0AAX7TIR0-F1
#
_cell.length_a   1.000
_cell.length_b   1.000
_cell.length_c   1.000
_cell.angle_alpha   90.00
_cell.angle_beta   90.00
_cell.angle_gamma   90.00
#
_symmetry.space_group_name_H-M   'P 1'
#
loop_
_entity.id
_entity.type
_entity.pdbx_description
1 polymer ?
#
loop_
_entity_poly.entity_id
_entity_poly.type
_entity_poly.pdbx_seq_one_letter_code
_entity_poly.pdbx_strand_id
1 'polypeptide(L)'
;VLTYFSQHLGEYENVLAALEDLNMSILKAMDKTKKDYQESTHLEQFVTRFLLKETTNQLHSLQSSLECAMETTAEQTRQEKQGPVKPEVLSIQWSGRRSNRRLQRNNSLSPNNPLFSLVSSGVYDEDSQWIIQVNRLQKLIDRLEQKHILIVQRQLSVLEEELEEFRLALRQYMECACAQTGCLHIAVQRLANESRFILYEFWEHNNVWKNHLQTNYSKTFQRGNVDFLETPETITTMLVPASWWVLNNN
;
A
#
# COMPACT_ATOMS: atom_id res chain seq x y z
N VAL A 1 -6.23 -42.15 -15.02
CA VAL A 1 -6.03 -40.96 -14.17
C VAL A 1 -5.61 -39.76 -15.02
N LEU A 2 -4.48 -39.80 -15.74
CA LEU A 2 -4.06 -38.72 -16.66
C LEU A 2 -5.10 -38.39 -17.75
N THR A 3 -5.74 -39.39 -18.35
CA THR A 3 -6.83 -39.21 -19.33
C THR A 3 -8.11 -38.60 -18.74
N TYR A 4 -8.37 -38.81 -17.45
CA TYR A 4 -9.53 -38.26 -16.76
C TYR A 4 -9.34 -36.76 -16.49
N PHE A 5 -8.16 -36.36 -16.00
CA PHE A 5 -7.82 -34.95 -15.78
C PHE A 5 -7.68 -34.17 -17.09
N SER A 6 -7.11 -34.77 -18.14
CA SER A 6 -7.05 -34.16 -19.47
C SER A 6 -8.43 -33.82 -20.04
N GLN A 7 -9.45 -34.63 -19.75
CA GLN A 7 -10.82 -34.40 -20.21
C GLN A 7 -11.60 -33.38 -19.36
N HIS A 8 -11.12 -33.06 -18.14
CA HIS A 8 -11.78 -32.17 -17.17
C HIS A 8 -11.00 -30.87 -16.93
N LEU A 9 -9.92 -30.62 -17.68
CA LEU A 9 -9.07 -29.44 -17.54
C LEU A 9 -9.81 -28.15 -17.96
N GLY A 10 -10.69 -28.22 -18.97
CA GLY A 10 -11.58 -27.11 -19.33
C GLY A 10 -10.85 -25.77 -19.45
N GLU A 11 -11.38 -24.72 -18.81
CA GLU A 11 -10.78 -23.39 -18.82
C GLU A 11 -9.42 -23.30 -18.07
N TYR A 12 -9.12 -24.27 -17.19
CA TYR A 12 -7.84 -24.32 -16.48
C TYR A 12 -6.66 -24.70 -17.36
N GLU A 13 -6.88 -25.28 -18.55
CA GLU A 13 -5.81 -25.51 -19.53
C GLU A 13 -5.15 -24.19 -19.95
N ASN A 14 -5.97 -23.19 -20.27
CA ASN A 14 -5.51 -21.85 -20.63
C ASN A 14 -4.83 -21.14 -19.44
N VAL A 15 -5.35 -21.35 -18.22
CA VAL A 15 -4.76 -20.78 -17.00
C VAL A 15 -3.36 -21.37 -16.75
N LEU A 16 -3.21 -22.69 -16.86
CA LEU A 16 -1.92 -23.35 -16.64
C LEU A 16 -0.90 -22.99 -17.73
N ALA A 17 -1.33 -22.90 -18.99
CA ALA A 17 -0.47 -22.43 -20.09
C ALA A 17 0.02 -20.99 -19.86
N ALA A 18 -0.88 -20.07 -19.44
CA ALA A 18 -0.50 -18.70 -19.13
C ALA A 18 0.47 -18.60 -17.93
N LEU A 19 0.32 -19.47 -16.92
CA LEU A 19 1.25 -19.54 -15.78
C LEU A 19 2.63 -20.05 -16.21
N GLU A 20 2.69 -21.00 -17.15
CA GLU A 20 3.96 -21.47 -17.71
C GLU A 20 4.68 -20.37 -18.52
N ASP A 21 3.94 -19.65 -19.38
CA ASP A 21 4.47 -18.51 -20.14
C ASP A 21 4.96 -17.38 -19.22
N LEU A 22 4.21 -17.10 -18.14
CA LEU A 22 4.60 -16.14 -17.12
C LEU A 22 5.89 -16.57 -16.43
N ASN A 23 5.98 -17.83 -16.03
CA ASN A 23 7.18 -18.38 -15.38
C ASN A 23 8.41 -18.28 -16.30
N MET A 24 8.26 -18.65 -17.58
CA MET A 24 9.33 -18.52 -18.57
C MET A 24 9.77 -17.07 -18.76
N SER A 25 8.82 -16.13 -18.79
CA SER A 25 9.09 -14.69 -18.93
C SER A 25 9.84 -14.12 -17.74
N ILE A 26 9.44 -14.52 -16.52
CA ILE A 26 10.11 -14.11 -15.28
C ILE A 26 11.55 -14.64 -15.25
N LEU A 27 11.75 -15.93 -15.53
CA LEU A 27 13.08 -16.53 -15.53
C LEU A 27 14.01 -15.84 -16.55
N LYS A 28 13.51 -15.54 -17.75
CA LYS A 28 14.27 -14.81 -18.76
C LYS A 28 14.64 -13.40 -18.33
N ALA A 29 13.73 -12.69 -17.68
CA ALA A 29 13.98 -11.35 -17.13
C ALA A 29 15.00 -11.40 -15.97
N MET A 30 14.91 -12.42 -15.12
CA MET A 30 15.86 -12.66 -14.02
C MET A 30 17.26 -12.98 -14.53
N ASP A 31 17.40 -13.84 -15.54
CA ASP A 31 18.71 -14.17 -16.12
C ASP A 31 19.37 -12.97 -16.79
N LYS A 32 18.57 -12.11 -17.46
CA LYS A 32 19.06 -10.87 -18.05
C LYS A 32 19.54 -9.90 -16.97
N THR A 33 18.67 -9.63 -15.99
CA THR A 33 19.00 -8.69 -14.92
C THR A 33 20.19 -9.17 -14.09
N LYS A 34 20.31 -10.48 -13.80
CA LYS A 34 21.44 -11.06 -13.08
C LYS A 34 22.80 -10.80 -13.75
N LYS A 35 22.87 -10.84 -15.10
CA LYS A 35 24.13 -10.60 -15.83
C LYS A 35 24.59 -9.15 -15.73
N ASP A 36 23.64 -8.22 -15.86
CA ASP A 36 23.97 -6.80 -16.00
C ASP A 36 23.95 -6.08 -14.64
N TYR A 37 23.41 -6.70 -13.58
CA TYR A 37 23.11 -6.05 -12.30
C TYR A 37 24.32 -5.38 -11.62
N GLN A 38 25.47 -6.06 -11.54
CA GLN A 38 26.64 -5.51 -10.84
C GLN A 38 27.32 -4.38 -11.62
N GLU A 39 27.19 -4.39 -12.95
CA GLU A 39 27.79 -3.39 -13.83
C GLU A 39 26.84 -2.20 -14.11
N SER A 40 25.57 -2.33 -13.72
CA SER A 40 24.54 -1.30 -13.88
C SER A 40 24.68 -0.16 -12.87
N THR A 41 24.14 1.02 -13.22
CA THR A 41 24.09 2.19 -12.34
C THR A 41 23.22 1.94 -11.10
N HIS A 42 23.41 2.74 -10.03
CA HIS A 42 22.60 2.63 -8.81
C HIS A 42 21.09 2.79 -9.05
N LEU A 43 20.70 3.62 -10.02
CA LEU A 43 19.30 3.81 -10.40
C LEU A 43 18.74 2.56 -11.08
N GLU A 44 19.49 1.96 -12.02
CA GLU A 44 19.08 0.74 -12.72
C GLU A 44 19.00 -0.47 -11.77
N GLN A 45 19.94 -0.56 -10.82
CA GLN A 45 19.89 -1.55 -9.75
C GLN A 45 18.66 -1.38 -8.86
N PHE A 46 18.31 -0.12 -8.53
CA PHE A 46 17.09 0.18 -7.79
C PHE A 46 15.83 -0.21 -8.58
N VAL A 47 15.75 0.16 -9.85
CA VAL A 47 14.63 -0.21 -10.74
C VAL A 47 14.51 -1.72 -10.84
N THR A 48 15.62 -2.45 -10.96
CA THR A 48 15.62 -3.92 -10.99
C THR A 48 15.07 -4.51 -9.69
N ARG A 49 15.51 -4.02 -8.53
CA ARG A 49 14.99 -4.47 -7.22
C ARG A 49 13.50 -4.17 -7.06
N PHE A 50 13.08 -2.99 -7.52
CA PHE A 50 11.68 -2.57 -7.52
C PHE A 50 10.83 -3.51 -8.39
N LEU A 51 11.23 -3.77 -9.63
CA LEU A 51 10.48 -4.62 -10.57
C LEU A 51 10.40 -6.07 -10.08
N LEU A 52 11.46 -6.62 -9.49
CA LEU A 52 11.44 -7.95 -8.88
C LEU A 52 10.47 -8.01 -7.70
N LYS A 53 10.47 -6.97 -6.85
CA LYS A 53 9.56 -6.87 -5.71
C LYS A 53 8.11 -6.73 -6.17
N GLU A 54 7.86 -5.90 -7.17
CA GLU A 54 6.53 -5.70 -7.74
C GLU A 54 5.99 -6.99 -8.37
N THR A 55 6.81 -7.70 -9.17
CA THR A 55 6.44 -9.00 -9.75
C THR A 55 6.05 -10.01 -8.67
N THR A 56 6.79 -10.04 -7.55
CA THR A 56 6.49 -10.90 -6.41
C THR A 56 5.14 -10.54 -5.76
N ASN A 57 4.88 -9.24 -5.58
CA ASN A 57 3.62 -8.76 -4.99
C ASN A 57 2.41 -9.07 -5.89
N GLN A 58 2.56 -8.93 -7.20
CA GLN A 58 1.51 -9.27 -8.17
C GLN A 58 1.19 -10.78 -8.15
N LEU A 59 2.22 -11.64 -8.10
CA LEU A 59 2.04 -13.10 -7.95
C LEU A 59 1.35 -13.46 -6.63
N HIS A 60 1.72 -12.78 -5.53
CA HIS A 60 1.09 -13.01 -4.24
C HIS A 60 -0.40 -12.63 -4.25
N SER A 61 -0.75 -11.50 -4.87
CA SER A 61 -2.14 -11.06 -5.02
C SER A 61 -2.98 -12.06 -5.82
N LEU A 62 -2.38 -12.63 -6.88
CA LEU A 62 -2.99 -13.70 -7.67
C LEU A 62 -3.18 -14.98 -6.84
N GLN A 63 -2.17 -15.38 -6.06
CA GLN A 63 -2.25 -16.52 -5.15
C GLN A 63 -3.39 -16.34 -4.12
N SER A 64 -3.48 -15.19 -3.44
CA SER A 64 -4.54 -14.93 -2.47
C SER A 64 -5.94 -14.97 -3.10
N SER A 65 -6.06 -14.52 -4.34
CA SER A 65 -7.33 -14.59 -5.08
C SER A 65 -7.73 -16.05 -5.39
N LEU A 66 -6.76 -16.88 -5.78
CA LEU A 66 -6.96 -18.32 -5.98
C LEU A 66 -7.32 -19.04 -4.69
N GLU A 67 -6.65 -18.72 -3.58
CA GLU A 67 -6.94 -19.29 -2.25
C GLU A 67 -8.37 -18.96 -1.80
N CYS A 68 -8.84 -17.72 -2.01
CA CYS A 68 -10.22 -17.32 -1.72
C CYS A 68 -11.25 -18.08 -2.56
N ALA A 69 -10.96 -18.28 -3.86
CA ALA A 69 -11.81 -19.09 -4.73
C ALA A 69 -11.85 -20.57 -4.28
N MET A 70 -10.70 -21.13 -3.90
CA MET A 70 -10.62 -22.49 -3.37
C MET A 70 -11.42 -22.64 -2.07
N GLU A 71 -11.29 -21.72 -1.13
CA GLU A 71 -12.06 -21.74 0.13
C GLU A 71 -13.57 -21.64 -0.13
N THR A 72 -13.99 -20.81 -1.08
CA THR A 72 -15.41 -20.69 -1.48
C THR A 72 -15.96 -22.01 -2.03
N THR A 73 -15.21 -22.68 -2.91
CA THR A 73 -15.62 -24.00 -3.45
C THR A 73 -15.63 -25.09 -2.36
N ALA A 74 -14.72 -25.02 -1.39
CA ALA A 74 -14.68 -25.94 -0.26
C ALA A 74 -15.87 -25.73 0.70
N GLU A 75 -16.26 -24.48 0.94
CA GLU A 75 -17.39 -24.12 1.81
C GLU A 75 -18.74 -24.46 1.15
N GLN A 76 -18.88 -24.27 -0.17
CA GLN A 76 -20.05 -24.75 -0.92
C GLN A 76 -20.23 -26.27 -0.78
N THR A 77 -19.13 -27.03 -0.85
CA THR A 77 -19.15 -28.50 -0.67
C THR A 77 -19.51 -28.91 0.77
N ARG A 78 -19.27 -28.04 1.77
CA ARG A 78 -19.70 -28.23 3.17
C ARG A 78 -21.16 -27.89 3.38
N GLN A 79 -21.65 -26.82 2.78
CA GLN A 79 -23.05 -26.39 2.87
C GLN A 79 -24.00 -27.35 2.15
N GLU A 80 -23.61 -27.92 1.01
CA GLU A 80 -24.41 -28.98 0.36
C GLU A 80 -24.56 -30.24 1.22
N LYS A 81 -23.64 -30.50 2.15
CA LYS A 81 -23.75 -31.61 3.12
C LYS A 81 -24.62 -31.29 4.34
N GLN A 82 -24.87 -30.01 4.62
CA GLN A 82 -25.82 -29.56 5.65
C GLN A 82 -27.12 -29.15 4.97
N GLY A 83 -28.00 -30.13 4.74
CA GLY A 83 -29.32 -29.91 4.13
C GLY A 83 -30.21 -28.88 4.86
N PRO A 84 -31.32 -28.46 4.23
CA PRO A 84 -32.05 -27.23 4.57
C PRO A 84 -32.62 -27.24 5.99
N VAL A 85 -32.31 -26.21 6.77
CA VAL A 85 -32.90 -25.95 8.09
C VAL A 85 -34.37 -25.55 7.91
N LYS A 86 -35.27 -26.42 8.37
CA LYS A 86 -36.72 -26.16 8.45
C LYS A 86 -37.00 -25.25 9.66
N PRO A 87 -37.74 -24.13 9.54
CA PRO A 87 -38.09 -23.31 10.69
C PRO A 87 -39.39 -23.82 11.32
N GLU A 88 -39.35 -24.27 12.57
CA GLU A 88 -40.55 -24.64 13.34
C GLU A 88 -40.48 -24.05 14.77
N VAL A 89 -41.13 -22.90 14.91
CA VAL A 89 -42.08 -22.46 15.96
C VAL A 89 -41.88 -22.93 17.42
N LEU A 90 -41.87 -21.94 18.32
CA LEU A 90 -41.96 -22.02 19.78
C LEU A 90 -43.17 -22.81 20.30
N SER A 91 -42.99 -23.68 21.32
CA SER A 91 -44.03 -23.95 22.34
C SER A 91 -43.51 -24.63 23.62
N ILE A 92 -43.38 -23.82 24.68
CA ILE A 92 -43.85 -23.97 26.08
C ILE A 92 -43.48 -25.21 26.93
N GLN A 93 -42.86 -24.87 28.06
CA GLN A 93 -42.58 -25.55 29.34
C GLN A 93 -43.75 -26.30 30.00
N TRP A 94 -43.50 -27.50 30.55
CA TRP A 94 -44.26 -28.08 31.68
C TRP A 94 -43.34 -28.76 32.72
N SER A 95 -43.61 -28.43 33.98
CA SER A 95 -42.93 -28.79 35.22
C SER A 95 -43.22 -30.22 35.73
N GLY A 96 -42.29 -30.82 36.49
CA GLY A 96 -42.58 -32.02 37.29
C GLY A 96 -41.44 -32.51 38.20
N ARG A 97 -41.50 -32.12 39.48
CA ARG A 97 -40.62 -32.54 40.60
C ARG A 97 -40.45 -34.06 40.74
N ARG A 98 -39.24 -34.50 41.13
CA ARG A 98 -38.98 -35.32 42.35
C ARG A 98 -37.62 -34.97 42.97
N SER A 99 -37.61 -34.88 44.29
CA SER A 99 -36.51 -34.42 45.16
C SER A 99 -36.21 -35.47 46.23
N ASN A 100 -34.98 -35.39 46.78
CA ASN A 100 -34.38 -36.05 47.97
C ASN A 100 -33.61 -37.37 47.73
N ARG A 101 -32.42 -37.62 48.30
CA ARG A 101 -31.66 -36.99 49.42
C ARG A 101 -30.20 -37.51 49.50
N ARG A 102 -29.27 -36.65 49.98
CA ARG A 102 -28.06 -36.90 50.86
C ARG A 102 -26.85 -37.64 50.25
N LEU A 103 -25.56 -37.38 50.55
CA LEU A 103 -24.80 -36.54 51.50
C LEU A 103 -23.28 -36.55 51.08
N GLN A 104 -22.55 -35.46 51.39
CA GLN A 104 -21.10 -35.40 51.78
C GLN A 104 -20.00 -35.86 50.79
N ARG A 105 -18.73 -35.40 50.82
CA ARG A 105 -17.97 -34.23 51.30
C ARG A 105 -16.57 -34.39 50.64
N ASN A 106 -15.95 -33.28 50.22
CA ASN A 106 -14.49 -32.99 50.20
C ASN A 106 -13.53 -33.55 49.10
N ASN A 107 -12.82 -32.59 48.49
CA ASN A 107 -11.38 -32.54 48.17
C ASN A 107 -10.62 -33.82 47.83
N SER A 108 -10.00 -33.87 46.65
CA SER A 108 -8.58 -33.52 46.51
C SER A 108 -8.13 -33.56 45.04
N LEU A 109 -7.46 -32.49 44.63
CA LEU A 109 -6.51 -32.50 43.53
C LEU A 109 -5.27 -33.26 44.00
N SER A 110 -4.77 -34.20 43.22
CA SER A 110 -3.32 -34.38 43.05
C SER A 110 -2.93 -35.13 41.78
N PRO A 111 -1.73 -34.82 41.27
CA PRO A 111 -1.26 -35.14 39.92
C PRO A 111 -0.43 -36.43 39.93
N ASN A 112 -0.34 -37.11 38.78
CA ASN A 112 0.90 -37.74 38.29
C ASN A 112 0.59 -38.62 37.08
N ASN A 113 0.99 -38.17 35.88
CA ASN A 113 1.44 -39.08 34.84
C ASN A 113 2.51 -38.39 33.98
N PRO A 114 3.81 -38.69 34.14
CA PRO A 114 4.92 -37.93 33.55
C PRO A 114 5.35 -38.47 32.17
N LEU A 115 4.42 -38.89 31.30
CA LEU A 115 4.78 -39.58 30.06
C LEU A 115 4.18 -39.01 28.76
N PHE A 116 3.65 -37.79 28.78
CA PHE A 116 3.15 -37.14 27.55
C PHE A 116 3.67 -35.72 27.29
N SER A 117 4.70 -35.27 28.01
CA SER A 117 5.22 -33.89 27.87
C SER A 117 6.43 -33.74 26.92
N LEU A 118 6.94 -34.80 26.29
CA LEU A 118 8.26 -34.74 25.65
C LEU A 118 8.31 -34.89 24.11
N VAL A 119 7.20 -34.68 23.39
CA VAL A 119 7.22 -34.83 21.91
C VAL A 119 6.63 -33.64 21.13
N SER A 120 6.41 -32.47 21.75
CA SER A 120 5.94 -31.29 20.99
C SER A 120 6.91 -30.11 20.92
N SER A 121 8.17 -30.28 21.35
CA SER A 121 9.11 -29.15 21.48
C SER A 121 10.15 -29.05 20.35
N GLY A 122 9.75 -29.21 19.08
CA GLY A 122 10.76 -29.20 18.00
C GLY A 122 10.38 -28.79 16.58
N VAL A 123 9.18 -28.28 16.28
CA VAL A 123 8.82 -28.04 14.85
C VAL A 123 8.06 -26.72 14.58
N TYR A 124 7.84 -25.84 15.56
CA TYR A 124 7.01 -24.63 15.36
C TYR A 124 7.71 -23.28 15.60
N ASP A 125 9.04 -23.26 15.72
CA ASP A 125 9.73 -22.02 16.10
C ASP A 125 10.20 -21.19 14.88
N GLU A 126 10.61 -21.84 13.78
CA GLU A 126 11.10 -21.12 12.59
C GLU A 126 9.97 -20.45 11.79
N ASP A 127 8.82 -21.12 11.65
CA ASP A 127 7.64 -20.55 10.98
C ASP A 127 7.09 -19.33 11.70
N SER A 128 7.07 -19.38 13.03
CA SER A 128 6.69 -18.26 13.87
C SER A 128 7.68 -17.11 13.73
N GLN A 129 8.97 -17.40 13.61
CA GLN A 129 10.02 -16.38 13.49
C GLN A 129 9.95 -15.63 12.16
N TRP A 130 9.71 -16.29 11.02
CA TRP A 130 9.56 -15.60 9.73
C TRP A 130 8.28 -14.75 9.69
N ILE A 131 7.16 -15.26 10.23
CA ILE A 131 5.91 -14.51 10.33
C ILE A 131 6.12 -13.24 11.16
N ILE A 132 6.88 -13.31 12.26
CA ILE A 132 7.24 -12.14 13.07
C ILE A 132 8.09 -11.15 12.26
N GLN A 133 9.07 -11.62 11.48
CA GLN A 133 9.89 -10.72 10.64
C GLN A 133 9.07 -10.08 9.52
N VAL A 134 8.19 -10.83 8.86
CA VAL A 134 7.32 -10.30 7.80
C VAL A 134 6.33 -9.28 8.37
N ASN A 135 5.72 -9.56 9.52
CA ASN A 135 4.86 -8.59 10.19
C ASN A 135 5.62 -7.34 10.66
N ARG A 136 6.89 -7.49 11.07
CA ARG A 136 7.75 -6.35 11.42
C ARG A 136 8.09 -5.52 10.18
N LEU A 137 8.37 -6.16 9.04
CA LEU A 137 8.62 -5.49 7.77
C LEU A 137 7.36 -4.80 7.24
N GLN A 138 6.19 -5.46 7.30
CA GLN A 138 4.92 -4.85 6.93
C GLN A 138 4.64 -3.62 7.79
N LYS A 139 4.84 -3.70 9.11
CA LYS A 139 4.73 -2.52 9.99
C LYS A 139 5.73 -1.41 9.67
N LEU A 140 6.93 -1.75 9.20
CA LEU A 140 7.91 -0.74 8.77
C LEU A 140 7.51 -0.11 7.43
N ILE A 141 6.97 -0.90 6.50
CA ILE A 141 6.41 -0.46 5.22
C ILE A 141 5.21 0.43 5.48
N ASP A 142 4.22 -0.01 6.26
CA ASP A 142 3.06 0.79 6.64
C ASP A 142 3.48 2.11 7.31
N ARG A 143 4.53 2.10 8.14
CA ARG A 143 5.08 3.32 8.76
C ARG A 143 5.80 4.24 7.78
N LEU A 144 6.40 3.69 6.72
CA LEU A 144 7.05 4.45 5.65
C LEU A 144 6.01 5.01 4.67
N GLU A 145 5.00 4.22 4.33
CA GLU A 145 3.85 4.59 3.48
C GLU A 145 2.88 5.53 4.21
N GLN A 146 2.87 5.56 5.55
CA GLN A 146 2.02 6.49 6.29
C GLN A 146 2.44 7.96 6.16
N LYS A 147 3.66 8.26 5.69
CA LYS A 147 4.15 9.63 5.57
C LYS A 147 4.53 9.92 4.13
N HIS A 148 3.63 10.59 3.42
CA HIS A 148 3.90 11.19 2.13
C HIS A 148 4.03 12.70 2.27
N ILE A 149 4.87 13.32 1.46
CA ILE A 149 4.85 14.76 1.22
C ILE A 149 4.21 15.03 -0.14
N LEU A 150 3.62 16.20 -0.28
CA LEU A 150 3.03 16.67 -1.54
C LEU A 150 4.03 17.60 -2.24
N ILE A 151 4.36 17.27 -3.48
CA ILE A 151 5.09 18.15 -4.39
C ILE A 151 4.07 18.77 -5.34
N VAL A 152 4.10 20.09 -5.45
CA VAL A 152 3.28 20.86 -6.38
C VAL A 152 4.22 21.58 -7.34
N GLN A 153 4.05 21.33 -8.63
CA GLN A 153 4.78 22.03 -9.68
C GLN A 153 3.79 22.94 -10.41
N ARG A 154 4.12 24.23 -10.50
CA ARG A 154 3.33 25.25 -11.19
C ARG A 154 4.16 25.81 -12.33
N GLN A 155 3.66 25.66 -13.56
CA GLN A 155 4.27 26.22 -14.75
C GLN A 155 3.55 27.51 -15.13
N LEU A 156 4.32 28.58 -15.28
CA LEU A 156 3.86 29.96 -15.42
C LEU A 156 4.56 30.58 -16.64
N SER A 157 3.84 30.76 -17.74
CA SER A 157 4.32 31.48 -18.93
C SER A 157 3.87 32.94 -18.82
N VAL A 158 4.80 33.85 -18.54
CA VAL A 158 4.54 35.25 -18.19
C VAL A 158 4.63 36.14 -19.43
N LEU A 159 3.76 37.13 -19.55
CA LEU A 159 3.86 38.17 -20.58
C LEU A 159 5.17 38.96 -20.38
N GLU A 160 5.89 39.24 -21.46
CA GLU A 160 7.21 39.91 -21.37
C GLU A 160 7.12 41.31 -20.75
N GLU A 161 6.02 42.01 -21.00
CA GLU A 161 5.71 43.34 -20.46
C GLU A 161 5.33 43.35 -18.97
N GLU A 162 4.86 42.22 -18.43
CA GLU A 162 4.44 42.06 -17.02
C GLU A 162 5.51 41.37 -16.15
N LEU A 163 6.71 41.16 -16.71
CA LEU A 163 7.74 40.30 -16.11
C LEU A 163 8.24 40.83 -14.76
N GLU A 164 8.41 42.15 -14.61
CA GLU A 164 8.94 42.73 -13.38
C GLU A 164 7.90 42.74 -12.25
N GLU A 165 6.67 43.10 -12.56
CA GLU A 165 5.50 43.05 -11.68
C GLU A 165 5.26 41.61 -11.20
N PHE A 166 5.31 40.64 -12.11
CA PHE A 166 5.23 39.23 -11.75
C PHE A 166 6.36 38.80 -10.81
N ARG A 167 7.61 39.21 -11.06
CA ARG A 167 8.76 38.88 -10.18
C ARG A 167 8.62 39.47 -8.77
N LEU A 168 7.97 40.62 -8.63
CA LEU A 168 7.64 41.23 -7.34
C LEU A 168 6.54 40.43 -6.64
N ALA A 169 5.45 40.13 -7.35
CA ALA A 169 4.34 39.35 -6.82
C ALA A 169 4.77 37.94 -6.39
N LEU A 170 5.61 37.27 -7.21
CA LEU A 170 6.15 35.95 -6.92
C LEU A 170 7.05 35.98 -5.67
N ARG A 171 7.91 36.99 -5.52
CA ARG A 171 8.73 37.15 -4.32
C ARG A 171 7.89 37.31 -3.06
N GLN A 172 6.88 38.18 -3.09
CA GLN A 172 5.97 38.38 -1.95
C GLN A 172 5.19 37.10 -1.62
N TYR A 173 4.71 36.38 -2.63
CA TYR A 173 4.05 35.10 -2.46
C TYR A 173 4.98 34.09 -1.77
N MET A 174 6.22 33.95 -2.24
CA MET A 174 7.20 33.01 -1.68
C MET A 174 7.58 33.36 -0.24
N GLU A 175 7.81 34.63 0.08
CA GLU A 175 8.10 35.07 1.46
C GLU A 175 6.99 34.65 2.43
N CYS A 176 5.72 34.81 2.02
CA CYS A 176 4.57 34.41 2.81
C CYS A 176 4.42 32.88 2.89
N ALA A 177 4.58 32.18 1.75
CA ALA A 177 4.38 30.75 1.65
C ALA A 177 5.46 29.96 2.42
N CYS A 178 6.73 30.38 2.33
CA CYS A 178 7.84 29.78 3.09
C CYS A 178 7.68 29.92 4.61
N ALA A 179 6.99 30.97 5.08
CA ALA A 179 6.73 31.17 6.50
C ALA A 179 5.51 30.35 7.01
N GLN A 180 4.75 29.71 6.13
CA GLN A 180 3.58 28.93 6.52
C GLN A 180 3.97 27.59 7.15
N THR A 181 3.36 27.26 8.29
CA THR A 181 3.50 25.94 8.92
C THR A 181 3.10 24.83 7.94
N GLY A 182 4.00 23.85 7.77
CA GLY A 182 3.83 22.71 6.88
C GLY A 182 4.25 22.95 5.42
N CYS A 183 4.78 24.14 5.09
CA CYS A 183 5.61 24.34 3.91
C CYS A 183 7.03 23.84 4.21
N LEU A 184 7.51 22.87 3.43
CA LEU A 184 8.82 22.26 3.61
C LEU A 184 9.91 22.99 2.82
N HIS A 185 9.60 23.39 1.58
CA HIS A 185 10.52 24.09 0.70
C HIS A 185 9.77 24.71 -0.48
N ILE A 186 10.34 25.79 -1.02
CA ILE A 186 9.89 26.38 -2.27
C ILE A 186 11.11 26.69 -3.13
N ALA A 187 11.10 26.21 -4.36
CA ALA A 187 12.14 26.47 -5.36
C ALA A 187 11.52 27.06 -6.62
N VAL A 188 12.23 28.00 -7.24
CA VAL A 188 11.83 28.60 -8.52
C VAL A 188 12.93 28.39 -9.54
N GLN A 189 12.54 27.87 -10.69
CA GLN A 189 13.40 27.72 -11.86
C GLN A 189 12.89 28.65 -12.96
N ARG A 190 13.77 29.52 -13.46
CA ARG A 190 13.51 30.31 -14.67
C ARG A 190 14.14 29.61 -15.86
N LEU A 191 13.38 29.39 -16.93
CA LEU A 191 13.93 28.88 -18.19
C LEU A 191 14.57 30.05 -18.94
N ALA A 192 15.81 29.89 -19.42
CA ALA A 192 16.64 31.01 -19.87
C ALA A 192 16.18 31.66 -21.18
N ASN A 193 15.28 31.01 -21.92
CA ASN A 193 14.98 31.34 -23.31
C ASN A 193 13.52 31.80 -23.52
N GLU A 194 12.71 31.74 -22.47
CA GLU A 194 11.29 32.03 -22.48
C GLU A 194 10.97 32.71 -21.14
N SER A 195 10.00 33.62 -21.08
CA SER A 195 9.46 34.23 -19.84
C SER A 195 8.67 33.19 -19.00
N ARG A 196 9.20 31.96 -18.92
CA ARG A 196 8.59 30.79 -18.32
C ARG A 196 9.28 30.45 -17.01
N PHE A 197 8.47 30.29 -15.98
CA PHE A 197 8.87 29.93 -14.63
C PHE A 197 8.26 28.58 -14.26
N ILE A 198 9.04 27.79 -13.54
CA ILE A 198 8.57 26.57 -12.88
C ILE A 198 8.78 26.77 -11.38
N LEU A 199 7.67 26.80 -10.65
CA LEU A 199 7.63 26.91 -9.21
C LEU A 199 7.37 25.53 -8.62
N TYR A 200 8.27 25.06 -7.77
CA TYR A 200 8.15 23.82 -7.01
C TYR A 200 7.85 24.15 -5.55
N GLU A 201 6.73 23.66 -5.04
CA GLU A 201 6.33 23.80 -3.65
C GLU A 201 6.24 22.42 -3.00
N PHE A 202 6.85 22.28 -1.84
CA PHE A 202 6.88 21.03 -1.07
C PHE A 202 6.07 21.24 0.21
N TRP A 203 5.05 20.41 0.40
CA TRP A 203 4.10 20.52 1.49
C TRP A 203 4.04 19.22 2.29
N GLU A 204 3.90 19.31 3.60
CA GLU A 204 3.78 18.13 4.47
C GLU A 204 2.61 17.23 4.06
N HIS A 205 1.45 17.83 3.79
CA HIS A 205 0.23 17.11 3.44
C HIS A 205 -0.65 17.90 2.44
N ASN A 206 -1.50 17.18 1.70
CA ASN A 206 -2.48 17.77 0.79
C ASN A 206 -3.41 18.76 1.49
N ASN A 207 -3.82 18.48 2.73
CA ASN A 207 -4.69 19.40 3.48
C ASN A 207 -3.99 20.72 3.81
N VAL A 208 -2.68 20.71 4.07
CA VAL A 208 -1.91 21.93 4.32
C VAL A 208 -1.86 22.79 3.06
N TRP A 209 -1.59 22.18 1.90
CA TRP A 209 -1.63 22.86 0.61
C TRP A 209 -3.03 23.42 0.28
N LYS A 210 -4.10 22.63 0.49
CA LYS A 210 -5.48 23.13 0.31
C LYS A 210 -5.79 24.33 1.19
N ASN A 211 -5.34 24.31 2.45
CA ASN A 211 -5.48 25.44 3.36
C ASN A 211 -4.65 26.65 2.89
N HIS A 212 -3.43 26.41 2.40
CA HIS A 212 -2.58 27.44 1.81
C HIS A 212 -3.29 28.16 0.65
N LEU A 213 -3.94 27.43 -0.26
CA LEU A 213 -4.72 28.02 -1.37
C LEU A 213 -5.88 28.90 -0.90
N GLN A 214 -6.33 28.75 0.35
CA GLN A 214 -7.40 29.58 0.92
C GLN A 214 -6.90 30.90 1.53
N THR A 215 -5.59 31.05 1.73
CA THR A 215 -5.00 32.25 2.31
C THR A 215 -5.15 33.47 1.40
N ASN A 216 -5.18 34.66 2.01
CA ASN A 216 -5.35 35.91 1.27
C ASN A 216 -4.22 36.15 0.26
N TYR A 217 -2.97 35.91 0.66
CA TYR A 217 -1.81 36.15 -0.20
C TYR A 217 -1.76 35.15 -1.37
N SER A 218 -2.12 33.87 -1.15
CA SER A 218 -2.20 32.87 -2.24
C SER A 218 -3.31 33.23 -3.24
N LYS A 219 -4.49 33.63 -2.76
CA LYS A 219 -5.59 34.10 -3.61
C LYS A 219 -5.27 35.40 -4.34
N THR A 220 -4.49 36.30 -3.75
CA THR A 220 -4.04 37.53 -4.41
C THR A 220 -3.06 37.20 -5.53
N PHE A 221 -2.10 36.31 -5.28
CA PHE A 221 -1.16 35.85 -6.30
C PHE A 221 -1.87 35.15 -7.47
N GLN A 222 -2.80 34.23 -7.18
CA GLN A 222 -3.62 33.56 -8.21
C GLN A 222 -4.47 34.53 -9.04
N ARG A 223 -4.99 35.60 -8.43
CA ARG A 223 -5.72 36.64 -9.16
C ARG A 223 -4.79 37.45 -10.05
N GLY A 224 -3.62 37.84 -9.55
CA GLY A 224 -2.61 38.54 -10.37
C GLY A 224 -2.14 37.72 -11.56
N ASN A 225 -2.07 36.39 -11.43
CA ASN A 225 -1.72 35.50 -12.56
C ASN A 225 -2.65 35.64 -13.77
N VAL A 226 -3.88 36.15 -13.61
CA VAL A 226 -4.78 36.42 -14.74
C VAL A 226 -4.23 37.52 -15.63
N ASP A 227 -3.58 38.52 -15.04
CA ASP A 227 -3.01 39.66 -15.74
C ASP A 227 -1.57 39.38 -16.19
N PHE A 228 -0.83 38.57 -15.45
CA PHE A 228 0.59 38.30 -15.72
C PHE A 228 0.86 37.23 -16.77
N LEU A 229 -0.03 36.23 -16.95
CA LEU A 229 0.28 35.03 -17.71
C LEU A 229 -0.27 35.07 -19.14
N GLU A 230 0.56 34.67 -20.11
CA GLU A 230 0.17 34.50 -21.52
C GLU A 230 -0.82 33.34 -21.69
N THR A 231 -0.62 32.28 -20.90
CA THR A 231 -1.49 31.09 -20.86
C THR A 231 -1.84 30.75 -19.42
N PRO A 232 -3.02 30.17 -19.14
CA PRO A 232 -3.36 29.71 -17.80
C PRO A 232 -2.28 28.85 -17.16
N GLU A 233 -2.07 29.01 -15.86
CA GLU A 233 -1.07 28.22 -15.13
C GLU A 233 -1.37 26.73 -15.22
N THR A 234 -0.32 25.92 -15.38
CA THR A 234 -0.45 24.47 -15.34
C THR A 234 0.08 23.97 -14.00
N ILE A 235 -0.78 23.26 -13.26
CA ILE A 235 -0.44 22.71 -11.93
C ILE A 235 -0.42 21.20 -12.00
N THR A 236 0.70 20.59 -11.63
CA THR A 236 0.85 19.15 -11.46
C THR A 236 1.20 18.84 -10.01
N THR A 237 0.63 17.75 -9.50
CA THR A 237 0.88 17.32 -8.11
C THR A 237 1.37 15.89 -8.07
N MET A 238 2.25 15.59 -7.11
CA MET A 238 2.81 14.27 -6.92
C MET A 238 3.01 14.01 -5.43
N LEU A 239 2.58 12.84 -4.96
CA LEU A 239 2.88 12.36 -3.62
C LEU A 239 4.18 11.55 -3.68
N VAL A 240 5.13 11.87 -2.82
CA VAL A 240 6.35 11.09 -2.66
C VAL A 240 6.51 10.64 -1.20
N PRO A 241 7.13 9.47 -0.95
CA PRO A 241 7.45 9.06 0.41
C PRO A 241 8.27 10.14 1.13
N ALA A 242 7.90 10.49 2.37
CA ALA A 242 8.61 11.48 3.17
C ALA A 242 10.06 11.05 3.46
N SER A 243 10.36 9.75 3.38
CA SER A 243 11.72 9.21 3.46
C SER A 243 12.61 9.62 2.29
N TRP A 244 12.06 10.10 1.17
CA TRP A 244 12.85 10.66 0.06
C TRP A 244 13.23 12.12 0.31
N TRP A 245 12.52 12.80 1.23
CA TRP A 245 12.80 14.18 1.66
C TRP A 245 13.94 14.26 2.70
N VAL A 246 14.82 13.26 2.77
CA VAL A 246 15.98 13.31 3.67
C VAL A 246 16.94 14.36 3.10
N LEU A 247 16.80 15.59 3.61
CA LEU A 247 17.81 16.62 3.47
C LEU A 247 19.07 16.08 4.14
N ASN A 248 20.12 15.82 3.35
CA ASN A 248 21.48 15.76 3.87
C ASN A 248 21.78 17.15 4.45
N ASN A 249 21.47 17.34 5.74
CA ASN A 249 21.96 18.46 6.51
C ASN A 249 23.46 18.24 6.70
N ASN A 250 24.25 18.65 5.71
CA ASN A 250 25.68 18.91 5.87
C ASN A 250 25.86 20.26 6.58
#